data_AF-A0A443YH09-F1
#
_entry.id   AF-A0A443YH09-F1
#
_cell.length_a   1.000
_cell.length_b   1.000
_cell.length_c   1.000
_cell.angle_alpha   90.00
_cell.angle_beta   90.00
_cell.angle_gamma   90.00
#
_symmetry.space_group_name_H-M   'P 1'
#
loop_
_entity.id
_entity.type
_entity.pdbx_description
1 polymer ?
#
loop_
_entity_poly.entity_id
_entity_poly.type
_entity_poly.pdbx_seq_one_letter_code
_entity_poly.pdbx_strand_id
1 'polypeptide(L)'
;MSDSIVFTHPEPTPTATRVWPVFLPFAGCPYRCAFCAQDKQTGRDEAALADILRSLESDLDQALARGKGPYEIAFYGGTFTALPEPWPETFLGLAARFRERGLISRVRCSTRPDCVSSDVLDSLRGLGLDMVELGIQSFDDAALITSSRGYAGEVARCACQWVKEAGLSLGVQLLPGLPGDRPGLFAADVRTAAALRPETIRLYPCMVIKGTPLAEIWKRGGFQPWSLDHAKQELAAALPLLWERNVRVIRFGLAPENSLRENILAGPWHPALGQSVRGLALLEIVRTRLVQTGMRPVSFSVPRRYQGELFGHKGELTDDYRALGLGRSAVRYTDESDFTLA
;
A
#
# COMPACT_ATOMS: atom_id res chain seq x y z
N MET A 1 43.64 -6.17 -6.39
CA MET A 1 42.26 -6.63 -6.66
C MET A 1 41.40 -5.40 -6.50
N SER A 2 40.69 -4.97 -7.55
CA SER A 2 39.82 -3.80 -7.44
C SER A 2 38.70 -4.13 -6.46
N ASP A 3 38.68 -3.46 -5.31
CA ASP A 3 37.58 -3.60 -4.36
C ASP A 3 36.28 -3.20 -5.08
N SER A 4 35.28 -4.09 -5.06
CA SER A 4 33.96 -3.82 -5.60
C SER A 4 32.90 -4.17 -4.57
N ILE A 5 31.80 -3.41 -4.56
CA ILE A 5 30.63 -3.69 -3.72
C ILE A 5 29.56 -4.28 -4.62
N VAL A 6 29.17 -5.53 -4.34
CA VAL A 6 28.09 -6.22 -5.04
C VAL A 6 26.90 -6.36 -4.09
N PHE A 7 25.69 -6.05 -4.57
CA PHE A 7 24.48 -6.23 -3.78
C PHE A 7 23.22 -6.45 -4.63
N THR A 8 22.24 -7.13 -4.06
CA THR A 8 20.90 -7.28 -4.64
C THR A 8 19.97 -6.14 -4.19
N HIS A 9 18.97 -5.82 -5.00
CA HIS A 9 17.91 -4.92 -4.56
C HIS A 9 17.17 -5.54 -3.37
N PRO A 10 17.02 -4.84 -2.24
CA PRO A 10 16.39 -5.41 -1.05
C PRO A 10 14.86 -5.53 -1.16
N GLU A 11 14.21 -4.78 -2.07
CA GLU A 11 12.76 -4.91 -2.26
C GLU A 11 12.35 -6.35 -2.62
N PRO A 12 11.43 -6.96 -1.87
CA PRO A 12 10.97 -8.31 -2.18
C PRO A 12 10.29 -8.38 -3.55
N THR A 13 10.56 -9.46 -4.28
CA THR A 13 10.06 -9.65 -5.64
C THR A 13 8.52 -9.62 -5.68
N PRO A 14 7.90 -8.84 -6.57
CA PRO A 14 6.45 -8.85 -6.74
C PRO A 14 5.92 -10.22 -7.17
N THR A 15 4.72 -10.57 -6.71
CA THR A 15 3.98 -11.72 -7.25
C THR A 15 3.46 -11.39 -8.66
N ALA A 16 3.60 -12.33 -9.60
CA ALA A 16 3.19 -12.15 -11.00
C ALA A 16 1.66 -12.21 -11.24
N THR A 17 0.85 -12.25 -10.18
CA THR A 17 -0.60 -12.44 -10.27
C THR A 17 -1.31 -11.16 -10.65
N ARG A 18 -2.17 -11.24 -11.67
CA ARG A 18 -3.00 -10.11 -12.10
C ARG A 18 -4.13 -9.88 -11.11
N VAL A 19 -4.25 -8.66 -10.59
CA VAL A 19 -5.32 -8.29 -9.67
C VAL A 19 -6.59 -7.94 -10.44
N TRP A 20 -7.71 -8.51 -10.05
CA TRP A 20 -9.06 -8.13 -10.45
C TRP A 20 -9.69 -7.27 -9.34
N PRO A 21 -9.72 -5.93 -9.48
CA PRO A 21 -10.26 -5.05 -8.45
C PRO A 21 -11.80 -5.07 -8.47
N VAL A 22 -12.41 -5.13 -7.29
CA VAL A 22 -13.85 -4.97 -7.09
C VAL A 22 -14.05 -3.88 -6.05
N PHE A 23 -14.68 -2.76 -6.43
CA PHE A 23 -14.92 -1.64 -5.51
C PHE A 23 -16.34 -1.73 -4.96
N LEU A 24 -16.43 -1.93 -3.65
CA LEU A 24 -17.69 -2.05 -2.92
C LEU A 24 -18.10 -0.70 -2.32
N PRO A 25 -19.41 -0.45 -2.18
CA PRO A 25 -19.93 0.73 -1.53
C PRO A 25 -19.42 0.81 -0.09
N PHE A 26 -19.46 2.01 0.49
CA PHE A 26 -19.18 2.25 1.90
C PHE A 26 -20.37 1.81 2.79
N ALA A 27 -20.99 0.68 2.43
CA ALA A 27 -22.01 0.03 3.21
C ALA A 27 -21.34 -0.66 4.42
N GLY A 28 -21.95 -0.52 5.60
CA GLY A 28 -21.50 -1.18 6.83
C GLY A 28 -20.45 -0.44 7.67
N CYS A 29 -19.93 0.74 7.27
CA CYS A 29 -19.02 1.49 8.14
C CYS A 29 -19.79 2.21 9.28
N PRO A 30 -19.46 1.97 10.57
CA PRO A 30 -20.14 2.64 11.68
C PRO A 30 -19.68 4.08 11.91
N TYR A 31 -18.58 4.51 11.28
CA TYR A 31 -17.93 5.80 11.57
C TYR A 31 -17.68 6.65 10.31
N ARG A 32 -17.69 7.97 10.51
CA ARG A 32 -17.24 8.95 9.52
C ARG A 32 -15.87 9.50 9.91
N CYS A 33 -14.82 8.98 9.28
CA CYS A 33 -13.45 9.40 9.56
C CYS A 33 -13.18 10.82 9.02
N ALA A 34 -12.24 11.54 9.63
CA ALA A 34 -11.96 12.93 9.25
C ALA A 34 -11.47 13.08 7.81
N PHE A 35 -10.66 12.12 7.33
CA PHE A 35 -9.99 12.14 6.02
C PHE A 35 -10.68 11.30 4.94
N CYS A 36 -11.67 10.47 5.31
CA CYS A 36 -12.27 9.51 4.40
C CYS A 36 -13.36 10.16 3.55
N ALA A 37 -13.32 9.94 2.23
CA ALA A 37 -14.33 10.36 1.27
C ALA A 37 -15.05 9.16 0.61
N GLN A 38 -14.89 7.94 1.13
CA GLN A 38 -15.38 6.73 0.47
C GLN A 38 -16.90 6.72 0.30
N ASP A 39 -17.65 7.27 1.26
CA ASP A 39 -19.11 7.40 1.13
C ASP A 39 -19.56 8.23 -0.08
N LYS A 40 -18.70 9.14 -0.55
CA LYS A 40 -18.91 9.93 -1.77
C LYS A 40 -18.34 9.27 -3.03
N GLN A 41 -17.33 8.41 -2.88
CA GLN A 41 -16.67 7.73 -3.99
C GLN A 41 -17.41 6.45 -4.42
N THR A 42 -17.90 5.66 -3.46
CA THR A 42 -18.47 4.34 -3.71
C THR A 42 -19.97 4.25 -3.38
N GLY A 43 -20.57 5.29 -2.80
CA GLY A 43 -21.98 5.29 -2.39
C GLY A 43 -22.24 4.46 -1.13
N ARG A 44 -23.51 4.35 -0.71
CA ARG A 44 -23.95 3.61 0.50
C ARG A 44 -25.06 2.57 0.26
N ASP A 45 -25.52 2.43 -0.98
CA ASP A 45 -26.72 1.66 -1.30
C ASP A 45 -26.44 0.16 -1.37
N GLU A 46 -27.26 -0.65 -0.68
CA GLU A 46 -27.22 -2.11 -0.76
C GLU A 46 -27.68 -2.62 -2.13
N ALA A 47 -28.58 -1.91 -2.82
CA ALA A 47 -28.99 -2.26 -4.17
C ALA A 47 -27.78 -2.30 -5.13
N ALA A 48 -26.76 -1.49 -4.86
CA ALA A 48 -25.51 -1.49 -5.61
C ALA A 48 -24.70 -2.79 -5.45
N LEU A 49 -24.82 -3.51 -4.33
CA LEU A 49 -24.08 -4.77 -4.12
C LEU A 49 -24.55 -5.86 -5.08
N ALA A 50 -25.86 -5.95 -5.32
CA ALA A 50 -26.44 -6.89 -6.26
C ALA A 50 -26.00 -6.61 -7.71
N ASP A 51 -25.95 -5.32 -8.08
CA ASP A 51 -25.45 -4.89 -9.39
C ASP A 51 -23.96 -5.19 -9.56
N ILE A 52 -23.15 -4.90 -8.54
CA ILE A 52 -21.71 -5.20 -8.54
C ILE A 52 -21.47 -6.70 -8.69
N LEU A 53 -22.22 -7.53 -7.96
CA LEU A 53 -22.11 -8.99 -8.06
C LEU A 53 -22.45 -9.49 -9.47
N ARG A 54 -23.55 -9.01 -10.06
CA ARG A 54 -23.95 -9.38 -11.44
C ARG A 54 -22.91 -8.95 -12.48
N SER A 55 -22.38 -7.73 -12.36
CA SER A 55 -21.33 -7.24 -13.25
C SER A 55 -20.07 -8.08 -13.10
N LEU A 56 -19.66 -8.37 -11.87
CA LEU A 56 -18.49 -9.20 -11.58
C LEU A 56 -18.64 -10.60 -12.19
N GLU A 57 -19.78 -11.27 -12.01
CA GLU A 57 -20.04 -12.58 -12.61
C GLU A 57 -19.95 -12.53 -14.13
N SER A 58 -20.60 -11.54 -14.77
CA SER A 58 -20.56 -11.36 -16.22
C SER A 58 -19.14 -11.14 -16.75
N ASP A 59 -18.35 -10.31 -16.08
CA ASP A 59 -16.99 -10.03 -16.53
C ASP A 59 -16.04 -11.22 -16.32
N LEU A 60 -16.21 -11.97 -15.23
CA LEU A 60 -15.44 -13.19 -14.97
C LEU A 60 -15.78 -14.30 -15.97
N ASP A 61 -17.04 -14.48 -16.34
CA ASP A 61 -17.44 -15.42 -17.39
C ASP A 61 -16.82 -15.05 -18.74
N GLN A 62 -16.82 -13.76 -19.10
CA GLN A 62 -16.13 -13.29 -20.31
C GLN A 62 -14.62 -13.53 -20.25
N ALA A 63 -13.99 -13.28 -19.11
CA ALA A 63 -12.54 -13.50 -18.93
C ALA A 63 -12.18 -14.99 -19.06
N LEU A 64 -13.01 -15.85 -18.48
CA LEU A 64 -12.86 -17.30 -18.57
C LEU A 64 -13.05 -17.83 -19.98
N ALA A 65 -14.07 -17.36 -20.70
CA ALA A 65 -14.26 -17.71 -22.11
C ALA A 65 -13.06 -17.32 -22.98
N ARG A 66 -12.33 -16.27 -22.59
CA ARG A 66 -11.11 -15.80 -23.28
C ARG A 66 -9.83 -16.52 -22.80
N GLY A 67 -9.91 -17.42 -21.83
CA GLY A 67 -8.75 -18.10 -21.23
C GLY A 67 -7.75 -17.15 -20.57
N LYS A 68 -8.19 -15.94 -20.18
CA LYS A 68 -7.32 -14.97 -19.52
C LYS A 68 -7.39 -15.23 -18.02
N GLY A 69 -6.31 -15.72 -17.44
CA GLY A 69 -6.17 -15.99 -16.00
C GLY A 69 -4.79 -16.56 -15.68
N PRO A 70 -4.53 -16.99 -14.44
CA PRO A 70 -5.39 -16.77 -13.28
C PRO A 70 -5.33 -15.32 -12.76
N TYR A 71 -6.32 -14.94 -11.95
CA TYR A 71 -6.42 -13.66 -11.28
C TYR A 71 -6.47 -13.78 -9.75
N GLU A 72 -6.08 -12.71 -9.07
CA GLU A 72 -6.39 -12.47 -7.67
C GLU A 72 -7.55 -11.48 -7.57
N ILE A 73 -8.69 -11.87 -7.03
CA ILE A 73 -9.79 -10.93 -6.76
C ILE A 73 -9.44 -10.09 -5.53
N ALA A 74 -9.64 -8.78 -5.63
CA ALA A 74 -9.42 -7.85 -4.52
C ALA A 74 -10.67 -7.00 -4.26
N PHE A 75 -11.38 -7.30 -3.17
CA PHE A 75 -12.53 -6.52 -2.71
C PHE A 75 -12.07 -5.29 -1.92
N TYR A 76 -12.21 -4.11 -2.53
CA TYR A 76 -11.96 -2.81 -1.93
C TYR A 76 -13.26 -2.16 -1.44
N GLY A 77 -13.14 -1.21 -0.50
CA GLY A 77 -14.28 -0.56 0.14
C GLY A 77 -13.99 -0.29 1.62
N GLY A 78 -13.15 -1.13 2.22
CA GLY A 78 -12.64 -0.93 3.58
C GLY A 78 -13.58 -1.44 4.67
N THR A 79 -14.68 -2.11 4.31
CA THR A 79 -15.68 -2.66 5.25
C THR A 79 -16.19 -4.03 4.81
N PHE A 80 -15.43 -4.82 4.05
CA PHE A 80 -15.91 -6.09 3.49
C PHE A 80 -16.53 -7.02 4.53
N THR A 81 -15.88 -7.16 5.69
CA THR A 81 -16.35 -8.02 6.80
C THR A 81 -17.49 -7.41 7.62
N ALA A 82 -17.87 -6.17 7.34
CA ALA A 82 -19.00 -5.47 7.94
C ALA A 82 -20.14 -5.22 6.93
N LEU A 83 -20.05 -5.78 5.72
CA LEU A 83 -21.19 -5.76 4.82
C LEU A 83 -22.37 -6.51 5.45
N PRO A 84 -23.61 -6.10 5.19
CA PRO A 84 -24.79 -6.83 5.65
C PRO A 84 -24.74 -8.28 5.17
N GLU A 85 -25.22 -9.21 6.00
CA GLU A 85 -25.48 -10.57 5.52
C GLU A 85 -26.52 -10.53 4.39
N PRO A 86 -26.40 -11.38 3.35
CA PRO A 86 -25.41 -12.45 3.17
C PRO A 86 -24.26 -12.06 2.22
N TRP A 87 -23.91 -10.77 2.13
CA TRP A 87 -23.05 -10.27 1.05
C TRP A 87 -21.61 -10.79 1.06
N PRO A 88 -20.89 -10.82 2.20
CA PRO A 88 -19.53 -11.38 2.24
C PRO A 88 -19.48 -12.81 1.69
N GLU A 89 -20.41 -13.66 2.14
CA GLU A 89 -20.52 -15.06 1.73
C GLU A 89 -20.88 -15.17 0.25
N THR A 90 -21.79 -14.32 -0.23
CA THR A 90 -22.21 -14.31 -1.62
C THR A 90 -21.05 -13.96 -2.56
N PHE A 91 -20.24 -12.94 -2.22
CA PHE A 91 -19.06 -12.59 -3.01
C PHE A 91 -17.98 -13.67 -2.99
N LEU A 92 -17.74 -14.28 -1.83
CA LEU A 92 -16.77 -15.38 -1.73
C LEU A 92 -17.25 -16.64 -2.45
N GLY A 93 -18.53 -16.97 -2.39
CA GLY A 93 -19.13 -18.09 -3.12
C GLY A 93 -19.00 -17.93 -4.63
N LEU A 94 -19.18 -16.71 -5.15
CA LEU A 94 -18.90 -16.41 -6.57
C LEU A 94 -17.42 -16.63 -6.90
N ALA A 95 -16.51 -16.10 -6.09
CA ALA A 95 -15.07 -16.25 -6.30
C ALA A 95 -14.63 -17.73 -6.25
N ALA A 96 -15.21 -18.54 -5.35
CA ALA A 96 -14.96 -19.97 -5.24
C ALA A 96 -15.35 -20.73 -6.52
N ARG A 97 -16.53 -20.46 -7.09
CA ARG A 97 -16.97 -21.05 -8.38
C ARG A 97 -15.99 -20.79 -9.51
N PHE A 98 -15.41 -19.60 -9.58
CA PHE A 98 -14.41 -19.27 -10.60
C PHE A 98 -13.00 -19.77 -10.26
N ARG A 99 -12.69 -19.98 -8.98
CA ARG A 99 -11.46 -20.66 -8.53
C ARG A 99 -11.45 -22.13 -8.95
N GLU A 100 -12.55 -22.85 -8.78
CA GLU A 100 -12.71 -24.25 -9.23
C GLU A 100 -12.50 -24.40 -10.74
N ARG A 101 -12.83 -23.37 -11.51
CA ARG A 101 -12.63 -23.31 -12.97
C ARG A 101 -11.22 -22.83 -13.37
N GLY A 102 -10.31 -22.65 -12.40
CA GLY A 102 -8.92 -22.22 -12.61
C GLY A 102 -8.73 -20.74 -12.95
N LEU A 103 -9.81 -19.93 -12.94
CA LEU A 103 -9.73 -18.51 -13.28
C LEU A 103 -9.17 -17.68 -12.12
N ILE A 104 -9.54 -18.02 -10.88
CA ILE A 104 -9.15 -17.27 -9.68
C ILE A 104 -8.14 -18.08 -8.87
N SER A 105 -6.95 -17.53 -8.65
CA SER A 105 -5.91 -18.15 -7.82
C SER A 105 -5.93 -17.70 -6.38
N ARG A 106 -6.47 -16.50 -6.11
CA ARG A 106 -6.42 -15.88 -4.78
C ARG A 106 -7.57 -14.88 -4.60
N VAL A 107 -8.03 -14.69 -3.38
CA VAL A 107 -9.07 -13.74 -2.99
C VAL A 107 -8.59 -12.96 -1.78
N ARG A 108 -8.66 -11.64 -1.87
CA ARG A 108 -8.37 -10.72 -0.76
C ARG A 108 -9.50 -9.73 -0.54
N CYS A 109 -9.64 -9.27 0.69
CA CYS A 109 -10.58 -8.19 1.03
C CYS A 109 -9.91 -7.10 1.85
N SER A 110 -10.41 -5.87 1.74
CA SER A 110 -10.04 -4.75 2.60
C SER A 110 -11.12 -4.49 3.64
N THR A 111 -10.73 -4.41 4.91
CA THR A 111 -11.65 -4.12 6.02
C THR A 111 -11.04 -3.25 7.12
N ARG A 112 -11.84 -2.90 8.12
CA ARG A 112 -11.41 -2.18 9.31
C ARG A 112 -10.98 -3.14 10.42
N PRO A 113 -10.03 -2.74 11.29
CA PRO A 113 -9.64 -3.57 12.42
C PRO A 113 -10.77 -3.90 13.41
N ASP A 114 -11.70 -2.98 13.63
CA ASP A 114 -12.86 -3.15 14.52
C ASP A 114 -14.03 -3.92 13.88
N CYS A 115 -13.86 -4.40 12.65
CA CYS A 115 -14.85 -5.18 11.92
C CYS A 115 -14.44 -6.64 11.74
N VAL A 116 -13.43 -7.12 12.47
CA VAL A 116 -12.98 -8.51 12.44
C VAL A 116 -12.98 -9.12 13.84
N SER A 117 -13.24 -10.41 13.90
CA SER A 117 -13.09 -11.28 15.07
C SER A 117 -12.55 -12.63 14.59
N SER A 118 -12.09 -13.49 15.51
CA SER A 118 -11.64 -14.85 15.15
C SER A 118 -12.73 -15.60 14.37
N ASP A 119 -13.96 -15.64 14.89
CA ASP A 119 -15.07 -16.38 14.28
C ASP A 119 -15.40 -15.91 12.86
N VAL A 120 -15.42 -14.58 12.64
CA VAL A 120 -15.67 -14.00 11.31
C VAL A 120 -14.56 -14.38 10.34
N LEU A 121 -13.30 -14.30 10.78
CA LEU A 121 -12.15 -14.62 9.94
C LEU A 121 -12.07 -16.11 9.61
N ASP A 122 -12.36 -16.99 10.58
CA ASP A 122 -12.41 -18.43 10.37
C ASP A 122 -13.52 -18.84 9.39
N SER A 123 -14.70 -18.22 9.52
CA SER A 123 -15.81 -18.40 8.58
C SER A 123 -15.42 -18.00 7.15
N LEU A 124 -14.90 -16.78 6.97
CA LEU A 124 -14.54 -16.27 5.64
C LEU A 124 -13.36 -17.04 5.02
N ARG A 125 -12.40 -17.50 5.84
CA ARG A 125 -11.33 -18.40 5.41
C ARG A 125 -11.90 -19.72 4.90
N GLY A 126 -12.88 -20.29 5.60
CA GLY A 126 -13.61 -21.49 5.16
C GLY A 126 -14.31 -21.33 3.81
N LEU A 127 -14.66 -20.10 3.43
CA LEU A 127 -15.27 -19.75 2.14
C LEU A 127 -14.25 -19.39 1.04
N GLY A 128 -12.96 -19.56 1.30
CA GLY A 128 -11.90 -19.37 0.30
C GLY A 128 -11.28 -17.97 0.27
N LEU A 129 -11.46 -17.15 1.31
CA LEU A 129 -10.65 -15.95 1.51
C LEU A 129 -9.20 -16.35 1.84
N ASP A 130 -8.21 -15.69 1.23
CA ASP A 130 -6.78 -15.99 1.48
C ASP A 130 -6.04 -14.85 2.19
N MET A 131 -6.58 -13.63 2.16
CA MET A 131 -5.90 -12.45 2.66
C MET A 131 -6.86 -11.35 3.13
N VAL A 132 -6.50 -10.70 4.24
CA VAL A 132 -7.20 -9.52 4.76
C VAL A 132 -6.24 -8.33 4.78
N GLU A 133 -6.59 -7.27 4.07
CA GLU A 133 -5.93 -5.96 4.15
C GLU A 133 -6.65 -5.11 5.22
N LEU A 134 -5.96 -4.85 6.35
CA LEU A 134 -6.48 -4.03 7.44
C LEU A 134 -6.15 -2.55 7.22
N GLY A 135 -7.20 -1.73 7.14
CA GLY A 135 -7.11 -0.27 7.11
C GLY A 135 -6.74 0.34 8.46
N ILE A 136 -5.53 0.11 8.98
CA ILE A 136 -5.11 0.53 10.33
C ILE A 136 -4.91 2.05 10.43
N GLN A 137 -4.31 2.64 9.40
CA GLN A 137 -3.94 4.05 9.31
C GLN A 137 -2.83 4.48 10.30
N SER A 138 -2.97 4.20 11.60
CA SER A 138 -1.93 4.40 12.63
C SER A 138 -2.16 3.41 13.80
N PHE A 139 -1.12 3.11 14.58
CA PHE A 139 -1.20 2.35 15.83
C PHE A 139 -1.19 3.26 17.08
N ASP A 140 -1.19 4.58 16.89
CA ASP A 140 -1.19 5.58 17.95
C ASP A 140 -2.60 6.06 18.29
N ASP A 141 -2.98 5.94 19.56
CA ASP A 141 -4.32 6.28 20.02
C ASP A 141 -4.67 7.75 19.81
N ALA A 142 -3.71 8.66 20.04
CA ALA A 142 -3.96 10.10 19.87
C ALA A 142 -4.23 10.45 18.40
N ALA A 143 -3.46 9.90 17.46
CA ALA A 143 -3.70 10.07 16.03
C ALA A 143 -5.04 9.47 15.60
N LEU A 144 -5.39 8.27 16.08
CA LEU A 144 -6.65 7.60 15.77
C LEU A 144 -7.88 8.37 16.30
N ILE A 145 -7.79 8.90 17.52
CA ILE A 145 -8.83 9.73 18.14
C ILE A 145 -9.01 11.03 17.34
N THR A 146 -7.91 11.75 17.10
CA THR A 146 -7.94 13.02 16.35
C THR A 146 -8.48 12.84 14.94
N SER A 147 -8.20 11.69 14.32
CA SER A 147 -8.68 11.32 12.99
C SER A 147 -10.10 10.73 12.96
N SER A 148 -10.75 10.61 14.12
CA SER A 148 -12.09 10.03 14.28
C SER A 148 -12.22 8.61 13.71
N ARG A 149 -11.22 7.75 13.98
CA ARG A 149 -11.25 6.35 13.49
C ARG A 149 -12.25 5.49 14.24
N GLY A 150 -12.47 5.74 15.53
CA GLY A 150 -13.45 5.00 16.35
C GLY A 150 -12.93 3.70 16.98
N TYR A 151 -11.60 3.49 16.98
CA TYR A 151 -10.94 2.39 17.68
C TYR A 151 -9.56 2.81 18.19
N ALA A 152 -9.01 2.06 19.15
CA ALA A 152 -7.66 2.22 19.68
C ALA A 152 -6.64 1.38 18.90
N GLY A 153 -5.36 1.72 19.00
CA GLY A 153 -4.26 1.01 18.37
C GLY A 153 -4.17 -0.46 18.81
N GLU A 154 -4.62 -0.78 20.02
CA GLU A 154 -4.67 -2.17 20.48
C GLU A 154 -5.67 -3.03 19.69
N VAL A 155 -6.82 -2.47 19.32
CA VAL A 155 -7.77 -3.15 18.42
C VAL A 155 -7.10 -3.47 17.08
N ALA A 156 -6.28 -2.56 16.56
CA ALA A 156 -5.50 -2.79 15.35
C ALA A 156 -4.47 -3.93 15.50
N ARG A 157 -3.79 -4.01 16.65
CA ARG A 157 -2.83 -5.10 16.93
C ARG A 157 -3.53 -6.45 17.06
N CYS A 158 -4.63 -6.52 17.82
CA CYS A 158 -5.43 -7.75 17.97
C CYS A 158 -5.98 -8.22 16.62
N ALA A 159 -6.51 -7.32 15.80
CA ALA A 159 -6.99 -7.66 14.46
C ALA A 159 -5.88 -8.26 13.57
N CYS A 160 -4.67 -7.70 13.62
CA CYS A 160 -3.52 -8.29 12.91
C CYS A 160 -3.17 -9.70 13.40
N GLN A 161 -3.28 -9.95 14.70
CA GLN A 161 -3.04 -11.28 15.28
C GLN A 161 -4.11 -12.27 14.81
N TRP A 162 -5.40 -11.93 14.93
CA TRP A 162 -6.50 -12.80 14.50
C TRP A 162 -6.43 -13.17 13.02
N VAL A 163 -6.07 -12.23 12.13
CA VAL A 163 -5.87 -12.54 10.71
C VAL A 163 -4.82 -13.65 10.52
N LYS A 164 -3.70 -13.57 11.25
CA LYS A 164 -2.61 -14.55 11.15
C LYS A 164 -2.99 -15.89 11.80
N GLU A 165 -3.69 -15.84 12.93
CA GLU A 165 -4.15 -17.03 13.66
C GLU A 165 -5.19 -17.82 12.85
N ALA A 166 -6.06 -17.14 12.11
CA ALA A 166 -6.98 -17.74 11.15
C ALA A 166 -6.26 -18.38 9.94
N GLY A 167 -4.94 -18.23 9.82
CA GLY A 167 -4.14 -18.74 8.70
C GLY A 167 -4.28 -17.91 7.42
N LEU A 168 -4.81 -16.69 7.51
CA LEU A 168 -4.92 -15.74 6.40
C LEU A 168 -3.64 -14.92 6.28
N SER A 169 -3.34 -14.50 5.05
CA SER A 169 -2.26 -13.53 4.83
C SER A 169 -2.69 -12.14 5.32
N LEU A 170 -1.78 -11.42 5.95
CA LEU A 170 -2.03 -10.08 6.47
C LEU A 170 -1.54 -9.01 5.49
N GLY A 171 -2.42 -8.07 5.15
CA GLY A 171 -2.06 -6.80 4.54
C GLY A 171 -2.30 -5.66 5.51
N VAL A 172 -1.44 -4.64 5.48
CA VAL A 172 -1.59 -3.44 6.32
C VAL A 172 -1.69 -2.19 5.46
N GLN A 173 -2.58 -1.27 5.81
CA GLN A 173 -2.58 0.07 5.24
C GLN A 173 -2.28 1.09 6.35
N LEU A 174 -1.24 1.90 6.15
CA LEU A 174 -0.90 3.04 7.00
C LEU A 174 -1.19 4.36 6.27
N LEU A 175 -1.54 5.39 7.03
CA LEU A 175 -1.83 6.74 6.55
C LEU A 175 -0.91 7.76 7.23
N PRO A 176 0.36 7.89 6.81
CA PRO A 176 1.26 8.90 7.36
C PRO A 176 0.70 10.33 7.23
N GLY A 177 1.02 11.22 8.18
CA GLY A 177 0.60 12.63 8.13
C GLY A 177 -0.88 12.88 8.41
N LEU A 178 -1.54 11.96 9.12
CA LEU A 178 -2.90 12.12 9.64
C LEU A 178 -3.04 13.30 10.62
N PRO A 179 -4.27 13.78 10.89
CA PRO A 179 -4.53 14.60 12.07
C PRO A 179 -4.01 13.92 13.35
N GLY A 180 -3.22 14.66 14.14
CA GLY A 180 -2.53 14.13 15.33
C GLY A 180 -1.12 13.57 15.05
N ASP A 181 -0.65 13.64 13.79
CA ASP A 181 0.72 13.32 13.43
C ASP A 181 1.74 14.22 14.13
N ARG A 182 2.92 13.64 14.40
CA ARG A 182 4.04 14.29 15.08
C ARG A 182 5.35 13.64 14.66
N PRO A 183 6.50 14.33 14.79
CA PRO A 183 7.79 13.78 14.39
C PRO A 183 8.04 12.37 14.95
N GLY A 184 8.42 11.44 14.08
CA GLY A 184 8.72 10.06 14.43
C GLY A 184 7.51 9.13 14.63
N LEU A 185 6.28 9.63 14.55
CA LEU A 185 5.08 8.80 14.66
C LEU A 185 5.00 7.77 13.54
N PHE A 186 5.13 8.20 12.28
CA PHE A 186 5.10 7.29 11.15
C PHE A 186 6.18 6.21 11.24
N ALA A 187 7.40 6.58 11.66
CA ALA A 187 8.48 5.62 11.88
C ALA A 187 8.12 4.59 12.98
N ALA A 188 7.39 4.98 14.03
CA ALA A 188 6.89 4.07 15.06
C ALA A 188 5.79 3.13 14.53
N ASP A 189 4.88 3.64 13.69
CA ASP A 189 3.86 2.83 13.01
C ASP A 189 4.49 1.81 12.07
N VAL A 190 5.52 2.21 11.30
CA VAL A 190 6.28 1.31 10.44
C VAL A 190 7.00 0.23 11.24
N ARG A 191 7.63 0.58 12.37
CA ARG A 191 8.25 -0.42 13.28
C ARG A 191 7.23 -1.43 13.79
N THR A 192 6.06 -0.96 14.20
CA THR A 192 4.97 -1.82 14.68
C THR A 192 4.46 -2.74 13.56
N ALA A 193 4.17 -2.20 12.38
CA ALA A 193 3.73 -2.97 11.23
C ALA A 193 4.78 -4.01 10.81
N ALA A 194 6.06 -3.62 10.72
CA ALA A 194 7.15 -4.52 10.34
C ALA A 194 7.32 -5.68 11.34
N ALA A 195 7.13 -5.44 12.65
CA ALA A 195 7.17 -6.48 13.68
C ALA A 195 6.03 -7.51 13.52
N LEU A 196 4.85 -7.06 13.06
CA LEU A 196 3.70 -7.94 12.77
C LEU A 196 3.92 -8.79 11.51
N ARG A 197 4.90 -8.45 10.67
CA ARG A 197 5.28 -9.17 9.44
C ARG A 197 4.10 -9.41 8.49
N PRO A 198 3.40 -8.35 8.03
CA PRO A 198 2.39 -8.50 6.98
C PRO A 198 3.04 -8.92 5.66
N GLU A 199 2.31 -9.64 4.82
CA GLU A 199 2.77 -9.97 3.46
C GLU A 199 2.90 -8.70 2.61
N THR A 200 1.96 -7.78 2.77
CA THR A 200 1.95 -6.51 2.02
C THR A 200 1.64 -5.32 2.90
N ILE A 201 2.12 -4.14 2.48
CA ILE A 201 1.78 -2.87 3.08
C ILE A 201 1.47 -1.81 2.02
N ARG A 202 0.52 -0.93 2.34
CA ARG A 202 0.16 0.26 1.57
C ARG A 202 0.48 1.49 2.41
N LEU A 203 1.19 2.44 1.83
CA LEU A 203 1.61 3.67 2.50
C LEU A 203 0.97 4.87 1.81
N TYR A 204 -0.08 5.42 2.42
CA TYR A 204 -0.90 6.47 1.80
C TYR A 204 -0.75 7.75 2.61
N PRO A 205 0.20 8.65 2.27
CA PRO A 205 0.26 9.95 2.90
C PRO A 205 -1.11 10.65 2.88
N CYS A 206 -1.50 11.21 4.02
CA CYS A 206 -2.79 11.84 4.21
C CYS A 206 -2.92 13.05 3.27
N MET A 207 -4.04 13.12 2.57
CA MET A 207 -4.38 14.23 1.69
C MET A 207 -5.69 14.87 2.15
N VAL A 208 -5.85 16.14 1.83
CA VAL A 208 -7.08 16.88 2.06
C VAL A 208 -7.97 16.71 0.84
N ILE A 209 -9.05 15.93 0.97
CA ILE A 209 -9.99 15.65 -0.11
C ILE A 209 -11.26 16.49 0.05
N LYS A 210 -11.75 17.07 -1.03
CA LYS A 210 -12.95 17.90 -1.07
C LYS A 210 -14.14 17.19 -0.43
N GLY A 211 -14.82 17.91 0.46
CA GLY A 211 -16.04 17.43 1.09
C GLY A 211 -15.84 16.46 2.26
N THR A 212 -14.61 16.28 2.73
CA THR A 212 -14.29 15.58 3.99
C THR A 212 -14.32 16.54 5.19
N PRO A 213 -14.52 16.07 6.44
CA PRO A 213 -14.33 16.91 7.62
C PRO A 213 -12.92 17.56 7.68
N LEU A 214 -11.89 16.84 7.26
CA LEU A 214 -10.52 17.33 7.20
C LEU A 214 -10.35 18.52 6.25
N ALA A 215 -11.09 18.56 5.13
CA ALA A 215 -11.11 19.73 4.25
C ALA A 215 -11.62 21.00 4.94
N GLU A 216 -12.62 20.88 5.81
CA GLU A 216 -13.14 22.03 6.56
C GLU A 216 -12.17 22.47 7.66
N ILE A 217 -11.49 21.53 8.32
CA ILE A 217 -10.42 21.83 9.30
C ILE A 217 -9.25 22.54 8.60
N TRP A 218 -8.81 22.04 7.45
CA TRP A 218 -7.73 22.61 6.65
C TRP A 218 -8.06 24.03 6.17
N LYS A 219 -9.27 24.28 5.64
CA LYS A 219 -9.71 25.62 5.20
C LYS A 219 -9.66 26.67 6.31
N ARG A 220 -9.84 26.25 7.57
CA ARG A 220 -9.77 27.12 8.75
C ARG A 220 -8.35 27.26 9.32
N GLY A 221 -7.35 26.66 8.68
CA GLY A 221 -5.96 26.65 9.14
C GLY A 221 -5.65 25.65 10.27
N GLY A 222 -6.58 24.77 10.61
CA GLY A 222 -6.43 23.81 11.73
C GLY A 222 -5.70 22.52 11.38
N PHE A 223 -5.28 22.35 10.12
CA PHE A 223 -4.51 21.20 9.66
C PHE A 223 -3.59 21.60 8.52
N GLN A 224 -2.36 21.07 8.53
CA GLN A 224 -1.41 21.23 7.44
C GLN A 224 -0.94 19.84 7.01
N PRO A 225 -1.26 19.38 5.78
CA PRO A 225 -0.75 18.10 5.31
C PRO A 225 0.75 18.20 5.06
N TRP A 226 1.43 17.05 5.07
CA TRP A 226 2.84 16.97 4.69
C TRP A 226 3.11 17.58 3.31
N SER A 227 4.28 18.19 3.16
CA SER A 227 4.79 18.54 1.83
C SER A 227 5.15 17.27 1.05
N LEU A 228 5.20 17.37 -0.28
CA LEU A 228 5.60 16.25 -1.13
C LEU A 228 7.01 15.76 -0.79
N ASP A 229 7.94 16.66 -0.54
CA ASP A 229 9.32 16.30 -0.22
C ASP A 229 9.42 15.62 1.14
N HIS A 230 8.71 16.11 2.16
CA HIS A 230 8.67 15.46 3.46
C HIS A 230 8.07 14.05 3.35
N ALA A 231 6.97 13.89 2.62
CA ALA A 231 6.37 12.57 2.39
C ALA A 231 7.33 11.63 1.65
N LYS A 232 8.04 12.10 0.62
CA LYS A 232 9.05 11.31 -0.09
C LYS A 232 10.14 10.80 0.86
N GLN A 233 10.66 11.66 1.73
CA GLN A 233 11.72 11.30 2.68
C GLN A 233 11.25 10.29 3.74
N GLU A 234 10.12 10.56 4.40
CA GLU A 234 9.55 9.66 5.42
C GLU A 234 9.23 8.27 4.82
N LEU A 235 8.60 8.24 3.65
CA LEU A 235 8.28 6.99 2.96
C LEU A 235 9.54 6.22 2.53
N ALA A 236 10.57 6.91 2.03
CA ALA A 236 11.82 6.27 1.63
C ALA A 236 12.57 5.67 2.83
N ALA A 237 12.60 6.39 3.95
CA ALA A 237 13.19 5.93 5.20
C ALA A 237 12.50 4.68 5.78
N ALA A 238 11.21 4.46 5.47
CA ALA A 238 10.48 3.28 5.90
C ALA A 238 10.86 1.99 5.14
N LEU A 239 11.34 2.12 3.89
CA LEU A 239 11.52 0.97 3.00
C LEU A 239 12.56 -0.05 3.46
N PRO A 240 13.78 0.35 3.91
CA PRO A 240 14.78 -0.62 4.35
C PRO A 240 14.27 -1.57 5.43
N LEU A 241 13.57 -1.05 6.44
CA LEU A 241 13.01 -1.87 7.52
C LEU A 241 11.90 -2.82 7.03
N LEU A 242 11.02 -2.34 6.15
CA LEU A 242 9.95 -3.17 5.58
C LEU A 242 10.53 -4.30 4.71
N TRP A 243 11.50 -3.97 3.87
CA TRP A 243 12.17 -4.91 2.99
C TRP A 243 13.01 -5.95 3.74
N GLU A 244 13.72 -5.55 4.80
CA GLU A 244 14.44 -6.47 5.70
C GLU A 244 13.49 -7.51 6.32
N ARG A 245 12.23 -7.13 6.56
CA ARG A 245 11.19 -8.03 7.09
C ARG A 245 10.40 -8.75 6.00
N ASN A 246 10.88 -8.72 4.75
CA ASN A 246 10.23 -9.31 3.58
C ASN A 246 8.78 -8.80 3.34
N VAL A 247 8.49 -7.57 3.76
CA VAL A 247 7.19 -6.92 3.58
C VAL A 247 7.15 -6.20 2.23
N ARG A 248 6.17 -6.53 1.39
CA ARG A 248 6.02 -5.90 0.06
C ARG A 248 5.25 -4.59 0.15
N VAL A 249 5.87 -3.48 -0.27
CA VAL A 249 5.16 -2.20 -0.40
C VAL A 249 4.45 -2.12 -1.74
N ILE A 250 3.19 -2.55 -1.75
CA ILE A 250 2.43 -2.72 -3.00
C ILE A 250 1.85 -1.42 -3.54
N ARG A 251 1.77 -0.36 -2.71
CA ARG A 251 1.27 0.94 -3.18
C ARG A 251 1.71 2.13 -2.32
N PHE A 252 2.00 3.24 -3.00
CA PHE A 252 2.16 4.57 -2.43
C PHE A 252 1.05 5.50 -2.90
N GLY A 253 0.37 6.16 -1.96
CA GLY A 253 -0.72 7.09 -2.26
C GLY A 253 -1.99 6.45 -2.85
N LEU A 254 -3.04 7.26 -3.00
CA LEU A 254 -4.35 6.82 -3.50
C LEU A 254 -4.30 6.43 -4.99
N ALA A 255 -5.18 5.52 -5.41
CA ALA A 255 -5.36 5.16 -6.83
C ALA A 255 -5.72 6.40 -7.66
N PRO A 256 -5.05 6.65 -8.81
CA PRO A 256 -5.39 7.78 -9.66
C PRO A 256 -6.71 7.47 -10.38
N GLU A 257 -7.83 7.85 -9.77
CA GLU A 257 -9.10 7.99 -10.45
C GLU A 257 -9.25 9.44 -10.89
N ASN A 258 -9.74 9.68 -12.11
CA ASN A 258 -9.87 11.04 -12.67
C ASN A 258 -10.69 11.95 -11.73
N SER A 259 -11.78 11.41 -11.18
CA SER A 259 -12.60 12.10 -10.19
C SER A 259 -11.83 12.42 -8.91
N LEU A 260 -10.96 11.54 -8.42
CA LEU A 260 -10.21 11.77 -7.20
C LEU A 260 -9.21 12.93 -7.36
N ARG A 261 -8.49 13.00 -8.49
CA ARG A 261 -7.48 14.04 -8.72
C ARG A 261 -8.08 15.44 -8.65
N GLU A 262 -9.25 15.64 -9.24
CA GLU A 262 -9.98 16.91 -9.22
C GLU A 262 -10.48 17.30 -7.82
N ASN A 263 -10.58 16.33 -6.91
CA ASN A 263 -11.05 16.52 -5.55
C ASN A 263 -9.91 16.65 -4.51
N ILE A 264 -8.63 16.55 -4.91
CA ILE A 264 -7.51 16.81 -4.00
C ILE A 264 -7.37 18.32 -3.79
N LEU A 265 -7.56 18.79 -2.56
CA LEU A 265 -7.41 20.20 -2.17
C LEU A 265 -5.99 20.52 -1.72
N ALA A 266 -5.35 19.61 -0.99
CA ALA A 266 -3.97 19.76 -0.50
C ALA A 266 -3.35 18.41 -0.13
N GLY A 267 -2.02 18.40 -0.03
CA GLY A 267 -1.23 17.24 0.42
C GLY A 267 -0.29 16.67 -0.65
N PRO A 268 0.50 15.65 -0.28
CA PRO A 268 1.62 15.19 -1.08
C PRO A 268 1.19 14.23 -2.20
N TRP A 269 0.62 14.79 -3.27
CA TRP A 269 0.24 14.02 -4.46
C TRP A 269 1.29 14.15 -5.57
N HIS A 270 1.70 13.02 -6.13
CA HIS A 270 2.52 12.97 -7.34
C HIS A 270 2.27 11.64 -8.09
N PRO A 271 2.11 11.64 -9.43
CA PRO A 271 1.85 10.42 -10.19
C PRO A 271 3.02 9.41 -10.12
N ALA A 272 4.24 9.91 -9.93
CA ALA A 272 5.45 9.08 -9.79
C ALA A 272 5.92 8.95 -8.33
N LEU A 273 5.07 9.19 -7.32
CA LEU A 273 5.47 9.15 -5.91
C LEU A 273 6.21 7.85 -5.56
N GLY A 274 5.69 6.69 -5.96
CA GLY A 274 6.33 5.41 -5.69
C GLY A 274 7.68 5.20 -6.38
N GLN A 275 7.90 5.81 -7.55
CA GLN A 275 9.19 5.79 -8.24
C GLN A 275 10.20 6.69 -7.52
N SER A 276 9.80 7.92 -7.17
CA SER A 276 10.63 8.86 -6.41
C SER A 276 11.06 8.30 -5.05
N VAL A 277 10.12 7.68 -4.32
CA VAL A 277 10.38 7.08 -3.01
C VAL A 277 11.37 5.91 -3.10
N ARG A 278 11.19 5.01 -4.08
CA ARG A 278 12.14 3.91 -4.31
C ARG A 278 13.52 4.42 -4.72
N GLY A 279 13.58 5.42 -5.59
CA GLY A 279 14.84 6.05 -6.00
C GLY A 279 15.60 6.68 -4.83
N LEU A 280 14.90 7.35 -3.91
CA LEU A 280 15.48 7.89 -2.68
C LEU A 280 16.00 6.78 -1.76
N ALA A 281 15.23 5.70 -1.58
CA ALA A 281 15.68 4.56 -0.79
C ALA A 281 16.94 3.90 -1.41
N LEU A 282 16.97 3.70 -2.73
CA LEU A 282 18.13 3.17 -3.44
C LEU A 282 19.37 4.08 -3.29
N LEU A 283 19.19 5.40 -3.40
CA LEU A 283 20.26 6.37 -3.17
C LEU A 283 20.85 6.23 -1.76
N GLU A 284 20.00 6.13 -0.73
CA GLU A 284 20.45 6.01 0.65
C GLU A 284 21.15 4.67 0.92
N ILE A 285 20.65 3.60 0.30
CA ILE A 285 21.28 2.27 0.32
C ILE A 285 22.70 2.33 -0.29
N VAL A 286 22.85 2.98 -1.46
CA VAL A 286 24.17 3.17 -2.10
C VAL A 286 25.08 4.00 -1.20
N ARG A 287 24.59 5.14 -0.70
CA ARG A 287 25.32 6.04 0.21
C ARG A 287 25.83 5.30 1.45
N THR A 288 24.97 4.54 2.10
CA THR A 288 25.30 3.78 3.31
C THR A 288 26.44 2.79 3.05
N ARG A 289 26.40 2.06 1.93
CA ARG A 289 27.45 1.09 1.58
C ARG A 289 28.80 1.76 1.26
N LEU A 290 28.78 2.92 0.60
CA LEU A 290 30.00 3.68 0.33
C LEU A 290 30.63 4.19 1.63
N VAL A 291 29.81 4.68 2.58
CA VAL A 291 30.28 5.10 3.90
C VAL A 291 30.85 3.94 4.70
N GLN A 292 30.18 2.77 4.70
CA GLN A 292 30.63 1.59 5.44
C GLN A 292 31.96 1.00 4.94
N THR A 293 32.22 1.08 3.64
CA THR A 293 33.43 0.53 3.02
C THR A 293 34.55 1.56 2.84
N GLY A 294 34.23 2.86 2.89
CA GLY A 294 35.16 3.94 2.54
C GLY A 294 35.49 4.00 1.04
N MET A 295 34.79 3.23 0.20
CA MET A 295 35.01 3.16 -1.25
C MET A 295 34.64 4.46 -1.94
N ARG A 296 35.44 4.86 -2.93
CA ARG A 296 35.12 5.92 -3.89
C ARG A 296 34.89 5.31 -5.27
N PRO A 297 33.63 5.06 -5.66
CA PRO A 297 33.34 4.33 -6.88
C PRO A 297 33.61 5.22 -8.10
N VAL A 298 34.11 4.62 -9.18
CA VAL A 298 34.26 5.28 -10.49
C VAL A 298 33.21 4.79 -11.49
N SER A 299 32.51 3.71 -11.17
CA SER A 299 31.49 3.09 -12.00
C SER A 299 30.36 2.46 -11.17
N PHE A 300 29.18 2.38 -11.79
CA PHE A 300 28.01 1.76 -11.19
C PHE A 300 27.25 0.93 -12.24
N SER A 301 27.34 -0.40 -12.13
CA SER A 301 26.52 -1.32 -12.91
C SER A 301 25.17 -1.50 -12.24
N VAL A 302 24.10 -1.24 -12.98
CA VAL A 302 22.72 -1.23 -12.49
C VAL A 302 21.86 -2.20 -13.31
N PRO A 303 21.16 -3.16 -12.68
CA PRO A 303 20.21 -4.01 -13.39
C PRO A 303 19.18 -3.18 -14.15
N ARG A 304 18.98 -3.49 -15.43
CA ARG A 304 18.09 -2.74 -16.34
C ARG A 304 16.66 -2.59 -15.79
N ARG A 305 16.18 -3.57 -15.03
CA ARG A 305 14.86 -3.53 -14.37
C ARG A 305 14.70 -2.36 -13.38
N TYR A 306 15.79 -1.87 -12.78
CA TYR A 306 15.78 -0.76 -11.82
C TYR A 306 16.23 0.59 -12.41
N GLN A 307 16.41 0.66 -13.73
CA GLN A 307 16.81 1.91 -14.40
C GLN A 307 15.88 3.09 -14.10
N GLY A 308 14.59 2.82 -13.84
CA GLY A 308 13.60 3.84 -13.53
C GLY A 308 13.72 4.40 -12.11
N GLU A 309 14.34 3.68 -11.19
CA GLU A 309 14.56 4.15 -9.82
C GLU A 309 15.84 4.98 -9.72
N LEU A 310 16.83 4.64 -10.54
CA LEU A 310 18.07 5.39 -10.64
C LEU A 310 17.81 6.82 -11.15
N PHE A 311 18.41 7.80 -10.47
CA PHE A 311 18.20 9.25 -10.69
C PHE A 311 16.78 9.77 -10.41
N GLY A 312 15.83 8.93 -9.99
CA GLY A 312 14.48 9.36 -9.60
C GLY A 312 13.64 9.94 -10.76
N HIS A 313 12.48 10.50 -10.43
CA HIS A 313 11.57 11.04 -11.44
C HIS A 313 12.18 12.26 -12.14
N LYS A 314 12.24 12.25 -13.48
CA LYS A 314 12.85 13.32 -14.30
C LYS A 314 14.27 13.71 -13.88
N GLY A 315 15.02 12.78 -13.26
CA GLY A 315 16.40 13.04 -12.86
C GLY A 315 16.56 13.85 -11.58
N GLU A 316 15.53 13.93 -10.72
CA GLU A 316 15.55 14.69 -9.46
C GLU A 316 16.71 14.32 -8.51
N LEU A 317 17.28 13.11 -8.62
CA LEU A 317 18.42 12.63 -7.79
C LEU A 317 19.76 12.69 -8.53
N THR A 318 19.83 13.33 -9.71
CA THR A 318 21.06 13.34 -10.53
C THR A 318 22.24 13.99 -9.80
N ASP A 319 21.99 15.09 -9.08
CA ASP A 319 23.03 15.82 -8.38
C ASP A 319 23.50 15.08 -7.12
N ASP A 320 22.59 14.39 -6.43
CA ASP A 320 22.93 13.51 -5.30
C ASP A 320 23.87 12.38 -5.72
N TYR A 321 23.56 11.69 -6.83
CA TYR A 321 24.44 10.65 -7.35
C TYR A 321 25.77 11.23 -7.87
N ARG A 322 25.78 12.43 -8.46
CA ARG A 322 27.02 13.10 -8.87
C ARG A 322 27.91 13.41 -7.66
N ALA A 323 27.32 13.81 -6.53
CA ALA A 323 28.06 14.04 -5.29
C ALA A 323 28.74 12.77 -4.74
N LEU A 324 28.23 11.58 -5.10
CA LEU A 324 28.85 10.28 -4.80
C LEU A 324 29.89 9.82 -5.84
N GLY A 325 30.20 10.64 -6.85
CA GLY A 325 31.06 10.25 -7.98
C GLY A 325 30.34 9.44 -9.08
N LEU A 326 29.03 9.22 -8.93
CA LEU A 326 28.23 8.34 -9.79
C LEU A 326 27.36 9.14 -10.77
N GLY A 327 27.99 10.01 -11.55
CA GLY A 327 27.32 10.71 -12.65
C GLY A 327 26.81 9.76 -13.74
N ARG A 328 25.98 10.26 -14.67
CA ARG A 328 25.41 9.44 -15.77
C ARG A 328 26.46 8.70 -16.60
N SER A 329 27.64 9.26 -16.78
CA SER A 329 28.76 8.63 -17.51
C SER A 329 29.40 7.46 -16.77
N ALA A 330 29.23 7.38 -15.45
CA ALA A 330 29.73 6.28 -14.60
C ALA A 330 28.76 5.09 -14.56
N VAL A 331 27.51 5.27 -14.98
CA VAL A 331 26.46 4.25 -14.90
C VAL A 331 26.44 3.37 -16.15
N ARG A 332 26.34 2.05 -15.95
CA ARG A 332 26.10 1.07 -17.01
C ARG A 332 24.90 0.22 -16.66
N TYR A 333 23.97 0.05 -17.60
CA TYR A 333 22.84 -0.86 -17.40
C TYR A 333 23.19 -2.28 -17.86
N THR A 334 22.93 -3.26 -17.00
CA THR A 334 23.25 -4.67 -17.23
C THR A 334 21.99 -5.52 -17.15
N ASP A 335 22.04 -6.73 -17.71
CA ASP A 335 20.96 -7.72 -17.59
C ASP A 335 21.16 -8.66 -16.38
N GLU A 336 22.22 -8.44 -15.60
CA GLU A 336 22.50 -9.09 -14.31
C GLU A 336 21.45 -8.72 -13.24
N SER A 337 21.33 -9.56 -12.21
CA SER A 337 20.42 -9.30 -11.08
C SER A 337 20.97 -8.29 -10.07
N ASP A 338 22.30 -8.15 -10.03
CA ASP A 338 23.02 -7.49 -8.95
C ASP A 338 23.54 -6.13 -9.37
N PHE A 339 23.61 -5.23 -8.40
CA PHE A 339 24.25 -3.94 -8.50
C PHE A 339 25.74 -4.08 -8.18
N THR A 340 26.59 -3.41 -8.95
CA THR A 340 28.04 -3.41 -8.71
C THR A 340 28.60 -1.99 -8.71
N LEU A 341 29.19 -1.58 -7.60
CA LEU A 341 30.00 -0.36 -7.47
C LEU A 341 31.47 -0.76 -7.58
N ALA A 342 32.23 -0.09 -8.46
CA ALA A 342 33.65 -0.35 -8.69
C ALA A 342 34.42 0.93 -8.98
#